data_AF-A0A924TUV8-F1
#
_entry.id   AF-A0A924TUV8-F1
#
_cell.length_a   1.000
_cell.length_b   1.000
_cell.length_c   1.000
_cell.angle_alpha   90.00
_cell.angle_beta   90.00
_cell.angle_gamma   90.00
#
_symmetry.space_group_name_H-M   'P 1'
#
loop_
_entity.id
_entity.type
_entity.pdbx_description
1 polymer ?
#
loop_
_entity_poly.entity_id
_entity_poly.type
_entity_poly.pdbx_seq_one_letter_code
_entity_poly.pdbx_strand_id
1 'polypeptide(L)'
;MSVDVLALAWRQGWRDFRAGELRLLMVAVMLAVAALSAVGFFATRLEAALARDAGTLLGGDAVVASDQPPPAAFAERARALGLQQASSVGFPSMARAPDAKGGAARLVAVKAVSDGYPLRGSLRLRERADGPEQAVATAPAR
;
A
#
# COMPACT_ATOMS: atom_id res chain seq x y z
N MET A 1 29.00 25.36 -53.98
CA MET A 1 28.90 24.00 -53.40
C MET A 1 28.56 24.14 -51.93
N SER A 2 27.27 24.10 -51.60
CA SER A 2 26.80 24.07 -50.22
C SER A 2 27.13 22.69 -49.66
N VAL A 3 28.20 22.62 -48.87
CA VAL A 3 28.59 21.39 -48.21
C VAL A 3 27.52 21.11 -47.15
N ASP A 4 26.79 20.01 -47.29
CA ASP A 4 25.76 19.61 -46.32
C ASP A 4 26.43 19.17 -45.01
N VAL A 5 26.62 20.15 -44.12
CA VAL A 5 27.24 19.98 -42.79
C VAL A 5 26.50 18.90 -41.99
N LEU A 6 25.18 18.79 -42.17
CA LEU A 6 24.36 17.78 -41.51
C LEU A 6 24.70 16.35 -41.98
N ALA A 7 24.93 16.16 -43.28
CA ALA A 7 25.32 14.87 -43.84
C ALA A 7 26.74 14.46 -43.44
N LEU A 8 27.66 15.43 -43.32
CA LEU A 8 29.01 15.19 -42.80
C LEU A 8 29.01 14.86 -41.30
N ALA A 9 28.27 15.61 -40.48
CA ALA A 9 28.12 15.34 -39.06
C ALA A 9 27.49 13.95 -38.80
N TRP A 10 26.49 13.55 -39.59
CA TRP A 10 25.89 12.23 -39.51
C TRP A 10 26.87 11.10 -39.88
N ARG A 11 27.64 11.25 -40.97
CA ARG A 11 28.68 10.26 -41.34
C ARG A 11 29.77 10.15 -40.28
N GLN A 12 30.21 11.29 -39.73
CA GLN A 12 31.24 11.31 -38.69
C GLN A 12 30.74 10.62 -37.41
N GLY A 13 29.55 10.99 -36.93
CA GLY A 13 28.93 10.37 -35.76
C GLY A 13 28.69 8.87 -35.93
N TRP A 14 28.27 8.42 -37.12
CA TRP A 14 28.09 6.98 -37.39
C TRP A 14 29.42 6.22 -37.42
N ARG A 15 30.49 6.87 -37.87
CA ARG A 15 31.84 6.30 -37.85
C ARG A 15 32.38 6.19 -36.43
N ASP A 16 32.19 7.22 -35.62
CA ASP A 16 32.63 7.26 -34.22
C ASP A 16 31.81 6.30 -33.34
N PHE A 17 30.52 6.11 -33.64
CA PHE A 17 29.68 5.07 -33.04
C PHE A 17 30.21 3.65 -33.34
N ARG A 18 30.66 3.43 -34.58
CA ARG A 18 31.19 2.14 -35.07
C ARG A 18 32.62 1.89 -34.61
N ALA A 19 33.38 2.94 -34.27
CA ALA A 19 34.70 2.88 -33.66
C ALA A 19 34.66 2.38 -32.19
N GLY A 20 33.49 2.35 -31.55
CA GLY A 20 33.26 1.63 -30.31
C GLY A 20 33.33 2.47 -29.03
N GLU A 21 33.89 3.69 -29.09
CA GLU A 21 34.00 4.59 -27.93
C GLU A 21 32.64 5.02 -27.37
N LEU A 22 31.63 5.20 -28.24
CA LEU A 22 30.28 5.59 -27.80
C LEU A 22 29.43 4.42 -27.29
N ARG A 23 29.86 3.16 -27.49
CA ARG A 23 29.06 1.99 -27.10
C ARG A 23 28.89 1.90 -25.58
N LEU A 24 29.92 2.22 -24.80
CA LEU A 24 29.84 2.20 -23.34
C LEU A 24 28.87 3.28 -22.82
N LEU A 25 28.94 4.48 -23.39
CA LEU A 25 28.01 5.56 -23.07
C LEU A 25 26.56 5.18 -23.37
N MET A 26 26.32 4.57 -24.54
CA MET A 26 25.00 4.08 -24.92
C MET A 26 24.48 3.00 -23.98
N VAL A 27 25.33 2.06 -23.55
CA VAL A 27 24.96 1.04 -22.57
C VAL A 27 24.62 1.67 -21.22
N ALA A 28 25.41 2.65 -20.77
CA ALA A 28 25.16 3.36 -19.52
C ALA A 28 23.81 4.11 -19.56
N VAL A 29 23.52 4.82 -20.65
CA VAL A 29 22.24 5.53 -20.84
C VAL A 29 21.08 4.55 -20.92
N MET A 30 21.22 3.46 -21.68
CA MET A 30 20.18 2.41 -21.75
C MET A 30 19.92 1.81 -20.37
N LEU A 31 20.97 1.49 -19.61
CA LEU A 31 20.84 0.95 -18.27
C LEU A 31 20.13 1.94 -17.32
N ALA A 32 20.48 3.23 -17.39
CA ALA A 32 19.84 4.27 -16.59
C ALA A 32 18.34 4.41 -16.93
N VAL A 33 17.99 4.50 -18.21
CA VAL A 33 16.58 4.61 -18.66
C VAL A 33 15.79 3.35 -18.32
N ALA A 34 16.40 2.17 -18.50
CA ALA A 34 15.79 0.90 -18.12
C ALA A 34 15.52 0.83 -16.61
N ALA A 35 16.46 1.26 -15.78
CA ALA A 35 16.29 1.31 -14.34
C ALA A 35 15.17 2.26 -13.91
N LEU A 36 15.15 3.49 -14.43
CA LEU A 36 14.08 4.47 -14.15
C LEU A 36 12.70 3.94 -14.57
N SER A 37 12.63 3.31 -15.75
CA SER A 37 11.40 2.74 -16.28
C SER A 37 10.92 1.54 -15.46
N ALA A 38 11.84 0.66 -15.03
CA ALA A 38 11.54 -0.48 -14.18
C ALA A 38 11.00 -0.04 -12.82
N VAL A 39 11.58 1.00 -12.21
CA VAL A 39 11.10 1.57 -10.94
C VAL A 39 9.71 2.19 -11.11
N GLY A 40 9.48 2.97 -12.18
CA GLY A 40 8.15 3.54 -12.47
C GLY A 40 7.09 2.46 -12.71
N PHE A 41 7.43 1.41 -13.45
CA PHE A 41 6.54 0.27 -13.68
C PHE A 41 6.26 -0.52 -12.41
N PHE A 42 7.26 -0.69 -11.55
CA PHE A 42 7.09 -1.33 -10.26
C PHE A 42 6.12 -0.52 -9.37
N ALA A 43 6.30 0.80 -9.29
CA ALA A 43 5.43 1.68 -8.50
C ALA A 43 3.97 1.61 -8.98
N THR A 44 3.73 1.73 -10.30
CA THR A 44 2.38 1.64 -10.88
C THR A 44 1.73 0.28 -10.66
N ARG A 45 2.50 -0.82 -10.74
CA ARG A 45 1.99 -2.16 -10.41
C ARG A 45 1.65 -2.30 -8.93
N LEU A 46 2.47 -1.75 -8.06
CA LEU A 46 2.24 -1.76 -6.62
C LEU A 46 0.97 -0.98 -6.29
N GLU A 47 0.80 0.22 -6.85
CA GLU A 47 -0.39 1.04 -6.68
C GLU A 47 -1.65 0.30 -7.19
N ALA A 48 -1.60 -0.33 -8.36
CA ALA A 48 -2.72 -1.10 -8.89
C ALA A 48 -3.03 -2.38 -8.07
N ALA A 49 -2.03 -3.00 -7.44
CA ALA A 49 -2.24 -4.11 -6.51
C ALA A 49 -2.90 -3.61 -5.23
N LEU A 50 -2.35 -2.55 -4.62
CA LEU A 50 -2.90 -1.93 -3.43
C LEU A 50 -4.33 -1.41 -3.66
N ALA A 51 -4.63 -0.81 -4.80
CA ALA A 51 -5.97 -0.34 -5.14
C ALA A 51 -6.98 -1.49 -5.28
N ARG A 52 -6.55 -2.64 -5.82
CA ARG A 52 -7.39 -3.85 -5.89
C ARG A 52 -7.64 -4.45 -4.51
N ASP A 53 -6.62 -4.45 -3.66
CA ASP A 53 -6.71 -4.97 -2.30
C ASP A 53 -7.27 -3.94 -1.30
N ALA A 54 -7.45 -2.68 -1.72
CA ALA A 54 -7.85 -1.58 -0.87
C ALA A 54 -9.21 -1.83 -0.20
N GLY A 55 -10.20 -2.40 -0.91
CA GLY A 55 -11.50 -2.72 -0.30
C GLY A 55 -11.37 -3.75 0.85
N THR A 56 -10.47 -4.71 0.70
CA THR A 56 -10.15 -5.70 1.75
C THR A 56 -9.33 -5.07 2.88
N LEU A 57 -8.39 -4.17 2.56
CA LEU A 57 -7.58 -3.46 3.56
C LEU A 57 -8.40 -2.44 4.36
N LEU A 58 -9.34 -1.76 3.71
CA LEU A 58 -10.31 -0.85 4.32
C LEU A 58 -11.33 -1.63 5.15
N GLY A 59 -11.62 -2.87 4.78
CA GLY A 59 -12.61 -3.72 5.43
C GLY A 59 -14.05 -3.37 5.06
N GLY A 60 -14.26 -2.69 3.93
CA GLY A 60 -15.57 -2.24 3.42
C GLY A 60 -15.45 -1.46 2.10
N ASP A 61 -16.59 -1.17 1.48
CA ASP A 61 -16.65 -0.42 0.20
C ASP A 61 -16.48 1.11 0.40
N ALA A 62 -16.85 1.62 1.58
CA ALA A 62 -16.67 3.02 1.96
C ALA A 62 -16.38 3.13 3.46
N VAL A 63 -15.53 4.10 3.84
CA VAL A 63 -15.16 4.36 5.24
C VAL A 63 -15.40 5.83 5.55
N VAL A 64 -16.14 6.10 6.62
CA VAL A 64 -16.27 7.44 7.20
C VAL A 64 -15.38 7.48 8.44
N ALA A 65 -14.24 8.17 8.33
CA ALA A 65 -13.30 8.35 9.42
C ALA A 65 -13.44 9.76 10.00
N SER A 66 -13.45 9.87 11.33
CA SER A 66 -13.53 11.12 12.07
C SER A 66 -12.91 10.92 13.44
N ASP A 67 -12.23 11.95 13.95
CA ASP A 67 -11.66 11.96 15.30
C ASP A 67 -12.75 12.05 16.39
N GLN A 68 -13.95 12.45 15.99
CA GLN A 68 -15.15 12.51 16.84
C GLN A 68 -16.24 11.55 16.33
N PRO A 69 -17.17 11.11 17.19
CA PRO A 69 -18.28 10.25 16.77
C PRO A 69 -19.01 10.85 15.56
N PRO A 70 -19.12 10.12 14.44
CA PRO A 70 -19.79 10.64 13.25
C PRO A 70 -21.27 10.91 13.56
N PRO A 71 -21.88 11.94 12.95
CA PRO A 71 -23.28 12.26 13.17
C PRO A 71 -24.21 11.05 12.92
N ALA A 72 -25.18 10.83 13.80
CA ALA A 72 -26.10 9.70 13.72
C ALA A 72 -26.85 9.62 12.37
N ALA A 73 -27.03 10.76 11.70
CA ALA A 73 -27.64 10.85 10.37
C ALA A 73 -26.97 9.93 9.32
N PHE A 74 -25.65 9.70 9.41
CA PHE A 74 -24.95 8.80 8.49
C PHE A 74 -25.37 7.34 8.69
N ALA A 75 -25.40 6.88 9.95
CA ALA A 75 -25.81 5.51 10.28
C ALA A 75 -27.30 5.28 9.99
N GLU A 76 -28.15 6.28 10.29
CA GLU A 76 -29.58 6.25 9.95
C GLU A 76 -29.79 6.16 8.43
N ARG A 77 -29.07 6.96 7.64
CA ARG A 77 -29.17 6.94 6.18
C ARG A 77 -28.68 5.61 5.60
N ALA A 78 -27.57 5.08 6.11
CA ALA A 78 -27.06 3.77 5.69
C ALA A 78 -28.05 2.64 6.01
N ARG A 79 -28.71 2.67 7.18
CA ARG A 79 -29.81 1.76 7.52
C ARG A 79 -31.00 1.92 6.57
N ALA A 80 -31.41 3.15 6.26
CA ALA A 80 -32.52 3.43 5.34
C ALA A 80 -32.26 2.94 3.90
N LEU A 81 -30.99 2.92 3.49
CA LEU A 81 -30.55 2.39 2.19
C LEU A 81 -30.31 0.87 2.21
N GLY A 82 -30.48 0.19 3.34
CA GLY A 82 -30.26 -1.25 3.48
C GLY A 82 -28.79 -1.68 3.43
N LEU A 83 -27.86 -0.76 3.71
CA LEU A 83 -26.42 -1.03 3.64
C LEU A 83 -25.92 -1.74 4.91
N GLN A 84 -25.01 -2.70 4.72
CA GLN A 84 -24.27 -3.32 5.83
C GLN A 84 -23.33 -2.29 6.48
N GLN A 85 -23.24 -2.33 7.80
CA GLN A 85 -22.51 -1.35 8.58
C GLN A 85 -21.63 -2.03 9.61
N ALA A 86 -20.44 -1.50 9.80
CA ALA A 86 -19.52 -1.88 10.86
C ALA A 86 -18.92 -0.61 11.45
N SER A 87 -18.80 -0.54 12.77
CA SER A 87 -18.11 0.54 13.47
C SER A 87 -16.76 0.05 13.99
N SER A 88 -15.78 0.95 14.00
CA SER A 88 -14.51 0.69 14.63
C SER A 88 -13.99 1.95 15.31
N VAL A 89 -13.32 1.78 16.44
CA VAL A 89 -12.67 2.86 17.18
C VAL A 89 -11.22 2.45 17.40
N GLY A 90 -10.29 3.33 17.05
CA GLY A 90 -8.85 3.10 17.19
C GLY A 90 -8.20 4.20 18.01
N PHE A 91 -7.36 3.85 18.98
CA PHE A 91 -6.57 4.83 19.72
C PHE A 91 -5.24 4.25 20.22
N PRO A 92 -4.17 5.06 20.30
CA PRO A 92 -2.92 4.63 20.92
C PRO A 92 -3.09 4.47 22.44
N SER A 93 -2.45 3.46 23.01
CA SER A 93 -2.49 3.14 24.45
C SER A 93 -1.18 2.48 24.90
N MET A 94 -1.07 2.16 26.19
CA MET A 94 0.01 1.36 26.75
C MET A 94 -0.55 0.06 27.32
N ALA A 95 -0.07 -1.08 26.83
CA ALA A 95 -0.36 -2.39 27.42
C ALA A 95 0.74 -2.76 28.41
N ARG A 96 0.35 -3.25 29.59
CA ARG A 96 1.27 -3.74 30.62
C ARG A 96 1.08 -5.23 30.84
N ALA A 97 2.17 -5.99 30.88
CA ALA A 97 2.14 -7.39 31.26
C ALA A 97 1.75 -7.53 32.75
N PRO A 98 1.05 -8.61 33.15
CA PRO A 98 0.82 -8.91 34.57
C PRO A 98 2.14 -8.98 35.34
N ASP A 99 2.13 -8.68 36.65
CA ASP A 99 3.36 -8.67 37.46
C ASP A 99 4.04 -10.04 37.50
N ALA A 100 3.26 -11.14 37.46
CA ALA A 100 3.76 -12.50 37.33
C ALA A 100 4.57 -12.76 36.03
N LYS A 101 4.46 -11.86 35.04
CA LYS A 101 5.19 -11.91 33.76
C LYS A 101 6.17 -10.74 33.60
N GLY A 102 6.56 -10.08 34.71
CA GLY A 102 7.63 -9.08 34.73
C GLY A 102 7.18 -7.63 34.51
N GLY A 103 5.88 -7.33 34.46
CA GLY A 103 5.36 -5.95 34.55
C GLY A 103 5.75 -4.99 33.43
N ALA A 104 6.33 -5.50 32.33
CA ALA A 104 6.80 -4.69 31.22
C ALA A 104 5.64 -3.97 30.51
N ALA A 105 5.81 -2.69 30.23
CA ALA A 105 4.85 -1.88 29.48
C ALA A 105 5.32 -1.67 28.03
N ARG A 106 4.39 -1.66 27.08
CA ARG A 106 4.64 -1.40 25.66
C ARG A 106 3.55 -0.50 25.09
N LEU A 107 3.94 0.39 24.18
CA LEU A 107 2.98 1.15 23.38
C LEU A 107 2.25 0.20 22.43
N VAL A 108 0.93 0.35 22.36
CA VAL A 108 0.04 -0.44 21.52
C VAL A 108 -0.98 0.47 20.84
N ALA A 109 -1.50 0.06 19.69
CA ALA A 109 -2.70 0.66 19.11
C ALA A 109 -3.88 -0.26 19.42
N VAL A 110 -4.85 0.24 20.18
CA VAL A 110 -6.09 -0.49 20.49
C VAL A 110 -7.07 -0.23 19.36
N LYS A 111 -7.64 -1.29 18.79
CA LYS A 111 -8.72 -1.20 17.81
C LYS A 111 -9.91 -2.03 18.31
N ALA A 112 -11.00 -1.35 18.64
CA ALA A 112 -12.29 -1.97 18.94
C ALA A 112 -13.14 -1.98 17.67
N VAL A 113 -13.85 -3.07 17.43
CA VAL A 113 -14.70 -3.25 16.24
C VAL A 113 -16.05 -3.82 16.65
N SER A 114 -17.12 -3.48 15.93
CA SER A 114 -18.43 -4.11 16.08
C SER A 114 -18.49 -5.50 15.45
N ASP A 115 -19.47 -6.31 15.84
CA ASP A 115 -19.67 -7.68 15.36
C ASP A 115 -19.73 -7.84 13.83
N GLY A 116 -20.21 -6.81 13.12
CA GLY A 116 -20.28 -6.80 11.65
C GLY A 116 -18.94 -6.52 10.94
N TYR A 117 -17.84 -6.33 11.66
CA TYR A 117 -16.52 -6.10 11.07
C TYR A 117 -15.75 -7.41 10.83
N PRO A 118 -15.03 -7.56 9.70
CA PRO A 118 -14.98 -6.66 8.55
C PRO A 118 -16.16 -6.89 7.58
N LEU A 119 -16.58 -5.86 6.84
CA LEU A 119 -17.63 -5.98 5.81
C LEU A 119 -17.09 -6.62 4.52
N ARG A 120 -15.78 -6.49 4.27
CA ARG A 120 -15.06 -7.10 3.16
C ARG A 120 -13.80 -7.79 3.67
N GLY A 121 -13.53 -9.00 3.18
CA GLY A 121 -12.34 -9.77 3.55
C GLY A 121 -12.49 -10.59 4.83
N SER A 122 -11.36 -10.93 5.45
CA SER A 122 -11.30 -11.67 6.71
C SER A 122 -10.21 -11.10 7.62
N LEU A 123 -10.44 -11.16 8.93
CA LEU A 123 -9.41 -10.84 9.91
C LEU A 123 -8.42 -12.01 10.00
N ARG A 124 -7.15 -11.70 10.23
CA ARG A 124 -6.12 -12.72 10.50
C ARG A 124 -5.53 -12.45 11.87
N LEU A 125 -5.57 -13.45 12.74
CA LEU A 125 -5.05 -13.37 14.10
C LEU A 125 -3.85 -14.30 14.25
N ARG A 126 -2.87 -13.85 15.03
CA ARG A 126 -1.76 -14.68 15.52
C ARG A 126 -1.68 -14.53 17.03
N GLU A 127 -1.62 -15.64 17.74
CA GLU A 127 -1.47 -15.61 19.20
C GLU A 127 -0.05 -15.22 19.66
N ARG A 128 0.96 -15.47 18.82
CA ARG A 128 2.35 -15.05 19.04
C ARG A 128 2.95 -14.45 17.78
N ALA A 129 4.01 -13.66 17.96
CA ALA A 129 4.74 -13.04 16.87
C ALA A 129 5.15 -14.05 15.78
N ASP A 130 5.60 -15.24 16.18
CA ASP A 130 6.06 -16.31 15.30
C ASP A 130 5.07 -17.48 15.17
N GLY A 131 3.80 -17.26 15.54
CA GLY A 131 2.74 -18.28 15.46
C GLY A 131 2.07 -18.36 14.08
N PRO A 132 1.34 -19.45 13.79
CA PRO A 132 0.56 -19.56 12.56
C PRO A 132 -0.56 -18.50 12.52
N GLU A 133 -0.81 -17.94 11.34
CA GLU A 133 -1.96 -17.06 11.08
C GLU A 133 -3.25 -17.89 10.99
N GLN A 134 -4.25 -17.49 11.79
CA GLN A 134 -5.59 -18.03 11.70
C GLN A 134 -6.53 -16.97 11.12
N ALA A 135 -7.19 -17.30 10.01
CA ALA A 135 -8.23 -16.46 9.46
C ALA A 135 -9.50 -16.57 10.33
N VAL A 136 -9.94 -15.45 10.88
CA VAL A 136 -11.16 -15.33 11.66
C VAL A 136 -12.10 -14.39 10.90
N ALA A 137 -13.31 -14.86 10.61
CA ALA A 137 -14.28 -14.14 9.81
C ALA A 137 -15.11 -13.11 10.62
N THR A 138 -14.85 -12.96 11.92
CA THR A 138 -15.65 -12.11 12.81
C THR A 138 -14.78 -11.36 13.81
N ALA A 139 -15.38 -10.34 14.44
CA ALA A 139 -14.78 -9.59 15.52
C ALA A 139 -14.28 -10.52 16.64
N PRO A 140 -13.13 -10.22 17.29
CA PRO A 140 -12.67 -10.99 18.44
C PRO A 140 -13.74 -10.99 19.55
N ALA A 141 -13.91 -12.13 20.22
CA ALA A 141 -14.85 -12.27 21.33
C ALA A 141 -14.55 -11.22 22.42
N ARG A 142 -15.62 -10.64 22.99
CA ARG A 142 -15.54 -9.61 24.04
C ARG A 142 -14.84 -10.08 25.30
#